data_AF-A0A0C3EYV8-F1
#
_entry.id   AF-A0A0C3EYV8-F1
#
_cell.length_a   1.000
_cell.length_b   1.000
_cell.length_c   1.000
_cell.angle_alpha   90.00
_cell.angle_beta   90.00
_cell.angle_gamma   90.00
#
_symmetry.space_group_name_H-M   'P 1'
#
loop_
_entity.id
_entity.type
_entity.pdbx_description
1 polymer ?
#
loop_
_entity_poly.entity_id
_entity_poly.type
_entity_poly.pdbx_seq_one_letter_code
_entity_poly.pdbx_strand_id
1 'polypeptide(L)'
;INNRKYLKAVDTLERLVVQRLFELTKMNHSGTAYKLRRQIAKALGTRSQAIRTALNNYNRLVRTLDPPRPPLDFQDVVLYSSLAEFDLLRDNRNTIQNRIWAQPSYRAAMALYFKMKCAQEEIKRLNVEITRLQTFIRDDTALHLRVINSLQAHEHGLAATLSHQWELRAKVNLVHLTRLNAAACLPGYTGDHGCGVRKGGHAPVNAIIVGQVTQQNVMREMEDLQGNDLSDDEVVQDTINTITDFIADAQ
;
A
#
# COMPACT_ATOMS: atom_id res chain seq x y z
N ILE A 1 21.32 13.28 -35.04
CA ILE A 1 19.89 12.99 -35.32
C ILE A 1 19.47 11.61 -34.78
N ASN A 2 20.29 10.56 -34.94
CA ASN A 2 19.96 9.20 -34.49
C ASN A 2 19.71 9.09 -32.98
N ASN A 3 20.51 9.77 -32.16
CA ASN A 3 20.36 9.77 -30.70
C ASN A 3 19.00 10.36 -30.24
N ARG A 4 18.54 11.47 -30.85
CA ARG A 4 17.21 12.03 -30.54
C ARG A 4 16.07 11.07 -30.91
N LYS A 5 16.19 10.35 -32.03
CA LYS A 5 15.20 9.34 -32.44
C LYS A 5 15.19 8.16 -31.47
N TYR A 6 16.37 7.74 -31.00
CA TYR A 6 16.52 6.71 -29.97
C TYR A 6 15.86 7.10 -28.65
N LEU A 7 16.16 8.28 -28.11
CA LEU A 7 15.55 8.75 -26.85
C LEU A 7 14.02 8.82 -26.95
N LYS A 8 13.49 9.33 -28.07
CA LYS A 8 12.04 9.30 -28.33
C LYS A 8 11.46 7.89 -28.35
N ALA A 9 12.20 6.91 -28.87
CA ALA A 9 11.76 5.53 -28.88
C ALA A 9 11.75 4.93 -27.46
N VAL A 10 12.74 5.27 -26.63
CA VAL A 10 12.75 4.93 -25.19
C VAL A 10 11.55 5.56 -24.48
N ASP A 11 11.31 6.86 -24.64
CA ASP A 11 10.18 7.56 -24.00
C ASP A 11 8.82 6.97 -24.43
N THR A 12 8.70 6.58 -25.71
CA THR A 12 7.49 5.94 -26.23
C THR A 12 7.29 4.56 -25.60
N LEU A 13 8.37 3.79 -25.47
CA LEU A 13 8.33 2.46 -24.86
C LEU A 13 7.98 2.54 -23.37
N GLU A 14 8.65 3.42 -22.63
CA GLU A 14 8.38 3.69 -21.21
C GLU A 14 6.91 4.08 -21.00
N ARG A 15 6.42 5.07 -21.76
CA ARG A 15 5.02 5.50 -21.66
C ARG A 15 4.05 4.35 -21.84
N LEU A 16 4.27 3.47 -22.83
CA LEU A 16 3.38 2.35 -23.11
C LEU A 16 3.43 1.29 -22.00
N VAL A 17 4.61 1.00 -21.44
CA VAL A 17 4.75 0.07 -20.31
C VAL A 17 4.10 0.62 -19.05
N VAL A 18 4.32 1.90 -18.73
CA VAL A 18 3.69 2.59 -17.59
C VAL A 18 2.17 2.58 -17.72
N GLN A 19 1.66 2.89 -18.90
CA GLN A 19 0.23 2.79 -19.17
C GLN A 19 -0.29 1.36 -18.93
N ARG A 20 0.45 0.32 -19.35
CA ARG A 20 0.06 -1.09 -19.14
C ARG A 20 0.02 -1.44 -17.66
N LEU A 21 1.00 -0.98 -16.88
CA LEU A 21 1.01 -1.17 -15.43
C LEU A 21 -0.23 -0.54 -14.78
N PHE A 22 -0.60 0.68 -15.15
CA PHE A 22 -1.83 1.31 -14.64
C PHE A 22 -3.11 0.54 -15.02
N GLU A 23 -3.17 -0.05 -16.22
CA GLU A 23 -4.29 -0.91 -16.61
C GLU A 23 -4.37 -2.18 -15.77
N LEU A 24 -3.24 -2.83 -15.50
CA LEU A 24 -3.18 -4.01 -14.64
C LEU A 24 -3.61 -3.68 -13.21
N THR A 25 -3.10 -2.58 -12.64
CA THR A 25 -3.52 -2.11 -11.31
C THR A 25 -5.03 -1.84 -11.26
N LYS A 26 -5.58 -1.22 -12.32
CA LYS A 26 -7.01 -0.93 -12.39
C LYS A 26 -7.86 -2.19 -12.56
N MET A 27 -7.37 -3.20 -13.28
CA MET A 27 -8.04 -4.49 -13.41
C MET A 27 -8.18 -5.19 -12.06
N ASN A 28 -7.14 -5.09 -11.21
CA ASN A 28 -7.08 -5.71 -9.89
C ASN A 28 -7.82 -4.93 -8.79
N HIS A 29 -8.42 -3.78 -9.11
CA HIS A 29 -9.14 -2.97 -8.12
C HIS A 29 -10.55 -3.52 -7.85
N SER A 30 -10.89 -3.71 -6.56
CA SER A 30 -12.22 -4.09 -6.09
C SER A 30 -13.27 -3.04 -6.51
N GLY A 31 -14.51 -3.47 -6.81
CA GLY A 31 -15.58 -2.55 -7.24
C GLY A 31 -15.58 -2.19 -8.74
N THR A 32 -14.70 -2.80 -9.54
CA THR A 32 -14.71 -2.61 -11.01
C THR A 32 -15.84 -3.41 -11.65
N ALA A 33 -16.85 -2.73 -12.22
CA ALA A 33 -17.96 -3.37 -12.90
C ALA A 33 -17.51 -4.26 -14.09
N TYR A 34 -18.23 -5.35 -14.36
CA TYR A 34 -17.89 -6.34 -15.41
C TYR A 34 -17.61 -5.72 -16.79
N LYS A 35 -18.44 -4.77 -17.23
CA LYS A 35 -18.25 -4.06 -18.50
C LYS A 35 -16.92 -3.30 -18.56
N LEU A 36 -16.52 -2.67 -17.45
CA LEU A 36 -15.26 -1.94 -17.36
C LEU A 36 -14.07 -2.90 -17.37
N ARG A 37 -14.14 -4.04 -16.67
CA ARG A 37 -13.11 -5.10 -16.74
C ARG A 37 -12.90 -5.59 -18.18
N ARG A 38 -13.98 -5.82 -18.93
CA ARG A 38 -13.89 -6.24 -20.35
C ARG A 38 -13.19 -5.19 -21.23
N GLN A 39 -13.45 -3.90 -20.99
CA GLN A 39 -12.76 -2.81 -21.70
C GLN A 39 -11.27 -2.75 -21.33
N ILE A 40 -10.92 -2.92 -20.05
CA ILE A 40 -9.53 -2.94 -19.61
C ILE A 40 -8.79 -4.12 -20.24
N ALA A 41 -9.40 -5.31 -20.29
CA ALA A 41 -8.80 -6.48 -20.94
C ALA A 41 -8.53 -6.24 -22.44
N LYS A 42 -9.48 -5.64 -23.16
CA LYS A 42 -9.28 -5.25 -24.57
C LYS A 42 -8.16 -4.21 -24.73
N ALA A 43 -8.10 -3.24 -23.82
CA ALA A 43 -7.08 -2.20 -23.83
C ALA A 43 -5.69 -2.78 -23.55
N LEU A 44 -5.57 -3.74 -22.62
CA LEU A 44 -4.33 -4.48 -22.36
C LEU A 44 -3.82 -5.24 -23.59
N GLY A 45 -4.70 -5.92 -24.32
CA GLY A 45 -4.33 -6.62 -25.56
C GLY A 45 -3.80 -5.64 -26.62
N THR A 46 -4.51 -4.51 -26.79
CA THR A 46 -4.10 -3.45 -27.73
C THR A 46 -2.77 -2.83 -27.31
N ARG A 47 -2.57 -2.63 -26.01
CA ARG A 47 -1.33 -2.07 -25.45
C ARG A 47 -0.15 -3.02 -25.57
N SER A 48 -0.36 -4.32 -25.35
CA SER A 48 0.66 -5.35 -25.59
C SER A 48 1.18 -5.28 -27.03
N GLN A 49 0.27 -5.17 -28.00
CA GLN A 49 0.65 -5.02 -29.40
C GLN A 49 1.40 -3.70 -29.67
N ALA A 50 0.95 -2.59 -29.08
CA ALA A 50 1.65 -1.31 -29.20
C ALA A 50 3.06 -1.35 -28.62
N ILE A 51 3.26 -2.03 -27.48
CA ILE A 51 4.59 -2.25 -26.88
C ILE A 51 5.47 -3.06 -27.84
N ARG A 52 4.98 -4.15 -28.43
CA ARG A 52 5.74 -4.93 -29.44
C ARG A 52 6.18 -4.06 -30.62
N THR A 53 5.29 -3.22 -31.14
CA THR A 53 5.63 -2.30 -32.24
C THR A 53 6.67 -1.25 -31.81
N ALA A 54 6.52 -0.66 -30.63
CA ALA A 54 7.48 0.30 -30.09
C ALA A 54 8.85 -0.33 -29.84
N LEU A 55 8.87 -1.56 -29.32
CA LEU A 55 10.08 -2.36 -29.09
C LEU A 55 10.81 -2.67 -30.41
N ASN A 56 10.08 -3.06 -31.46
CA ASN A 56 10.67 -3.28 -32.78
C ASN A 56 11.33 -2.00 -33.33
N ASN A 57 10.69 -0.84 -33.14
CA ASN A 57 11.27 0.44 -33.54
C ASN A 57 12.52 0.79 -32.71
N TYR A 58 12.48 0.55 -31.40
CA TYR A 58 13.63 0.70 -30.50
C TYR A 58 14.80 -0.19 -30.95
N ASN A 59 14.57 -1.50 -31.13
CA ASN A 59 15.58 -2.48 -31.53
C ASN A 59 16.20 -2.15 -32.89
N ARG A 60 15.41 -1.59 -33.82
CA ARG A 60 15.92 -1.08 -35.10
C ARG A 60 16.85 0.12 -34.92
N LEU A 61 16.47 1.09 -34.09
CA LEU A 61 17.26 2.31 -33.86
C LEU A 61 18.57 2.02 -33.10
N VAL A 62 18.53 1.11 -32.15
CA VAL A 62 19.70 0.69 -31.36
C VAL A 62 20.84 0.17 -32.24
N ARG A 63 20.54 -0.53 -33.33
CA ARG A 63 21.55 -1.02 -34.31
C ARG A 63 22.22 0.10 -35.10
N THR A 64 21.59 1.28 -35.17
CA THR A 64 22.10 2.45 -35.90
C THR A 64 22.92 3.41 -35.02
N LEU A 65 23.05 3.10 -33.73
CA LEU A 65 23.85 3.88 -32.79
C LEU A 65 25.33 3.51 -32.90
N ASP A 66 26.17 4.45 -32.48
CA ASP A 66 27.62 4.26 -32.35
C ASP A 66 28.01 4.57 -30.89
N PRO A 67 28.36 3.56 -30.07
CA PRO A 67 28.39 2.13 -30.39
C PRO A 67 26.97 1.50 -30.47
N PRO A 68 26.80 0.39 -31.22
CA PRO A 68 25.55 -0.36 -31.24
C PRO A 68 25.26 -0.96 -29.86
N ARG A 69 23.98 -0.99 -29.46
CA ARG A 69 23.56 -1.54 -28.16
C ARG A 69 22.88 -2.92 -28.33
N PRO A 70 22.79 -3.73 -27.25
CA PRO A 70 21.98 -4.94 -27.30
C PRO A 70 20.49 -4.62 -27.54
N PRO A 71 19.79 -5.42 -28.37
CA PRO A 71 18.34 -5.34 -28.46
C PRO A 71 17.69 -5.81 -27.15
N LEU A 72 16.47 -5.35 -26.90
CA LEU A 72 15.65 -5.78 -25.76
C LEU A 72 14.63 -6.82 -26.21
N ASP A 73 14.39 -7.81 -25.36
CA ASP A 73 13.28 -8.75 -25.53
C ASP A 73 11.97 -8.19 -24.96
N PHE A 74 10.85 -8.69 -25.48
CA PHE A 74 9.53 -8.30 -24.98
C PHE A 74 9.35 -8.72 -23.53
N GLN A 75 9.85 -9.90 -23.14
CA GLN A 75 9.73 -10.38 -21.78
C GLN A 75 10.48 -9.46 -20.81
N ASP A 76 11.70 -9.05 -21.17
CA ASP A 76 12.48 -8.10 -20.37
C ASP A 76 11.72 -6.79 -20.13
N VAL A 77 11.13 -6.23 -21.18
CA VAL A 77 10.40 -4.95 -21.13
C VAL A 77 9.13 -5.06 -20.30
N VAL A 78 8.45 -6.21 -20.32
CA VAL A 78 7.28 -6.47 -19.47
C VAL A 78 7.67 -6.71 -18.02
N LEU A 79 8.83 -7.33 -17.79
CA LEU A 79 9.40 -7.57 -16.46
C LEU A 79 10.01 -6.32 -15.82
N TYR A 80 10.19 -5.23 -16.58
CA TYR A 80 10.56 -3.93 -16.03
C TYR A 80 9.44 -3.43 -15.12
N SER A 81 9.55 -3.80 -13.85
CA SER A 81 8.66 -3.41 -12.76
C SER A 81 9.01 -2.04 -12.17
N SER A 82 10.16 -1.47 -12.55
CA SER A 82 10.62 -0.16 -12.11
C SER A 82 10.86 0.76 -13.32
N LEU A 83 10.71 2.06 -13.08
CA LEU A 83 11.00 3.11 -14.05
C LEU A 83 12.51 3.29 -14.26
N ALA A 84 13.30 2.86 -13.26
CA ALA A 84 14.75 3.02 -13.27
C ALA A 84 15.42 2.30 -14.45
N GLU A 85 14.83 1.21 -14.94
CA GLU A 85 15.29 0.46 -16.11
C GLU A 85 15.24 1.34 -17.37
N PHE A 86 14.19 2.15 -17.56
CA PHE A 86 14.09 3.06 -18.69
C PHE A 86 15.05 4.25 -18.58
N ASP A 87 15.26 4.76 -17.37
CA ASP A 87 16.27 5.80 -17.13
C ASP A 87 17.69 5.30 -17.43
N LEU A 88 17.99 4.03 -17.13
CA LEU A 88 19.25 3.41 -17.52
C LEU A 88 19.38 3.31 -19.05
N LEU A 89 18.30 3.03 -19.79
CA LEU A 89 18.34 3.03 -21.26
C LEU A 89 18.63 4.43 -21.83
N ARG A 90 18.18 5.50 -21.16
CA ARG A 90 18.48 6.88 -21.57
C ARG A 90 19.95 7.27 -21.44
N ASP A 91 20.74 6.56 -20.62
CA ASP A 91 22.17 6.84 -20.49
C ASP A 91 22.88 6.59 -21.83
N ASN A 92 23.31 7.67 -22.48
CA ASN A 92 23.99 7.62 -23.76
C ASN A 92 25.44 7.15 -23.67
N ARG A 93 26.08 7.29 -22.50
CA ARG A 93 27.52 7.02 -22.32
C ARG A 93 27.82 5.61 -21.85
N ASN A 94 26.79 4.79 -21.61
CA ASN A 94 26.88 3.44 -21.02
C ASN A 94 27.74 3.41 -19.73
N THR A 95 27.92 4.57 -19.08
CA THR A 95 28.82 4.70 -17.93
C THR A 95 28.11 4.28 -16.66
N ILE A 96 26.80 4.48 -16.62
CA ILE A 96 25.94 4.19 -15.48
C ILE A 96 25.57 2.70 -15.48
N GLN A 97 25.19 2.14 -16.63
CA GLN A 97 24.82 0.71 -16.75
C GLN A 97 25.95 -0.24 -16.29
N ASN A 98 27.20 0.16 -16.49
CA ASN A 98 28.37 -0.63 -16.09
C ASN A 98 28.73 -0.50 -14.60
N ARG A 99 28.03 0.35 -13.83
CA ARG A 99 28.27 0.46 -12.39
C ARG A 99 27.61 -0.71 -11.67
N ILE A 100 28.30 -1.22 -10.65
CA ILE A 100 27.83 -2.35 -9.83
C ILE A 100 26.43 -2.07 -9.26
N TRP A 101 26.15 -0.84 -8.81
CA TRP A 101 24.84 -0.47 -8.26
C TRP A 101 23.72 -0.34 -9.31
N ALA A 102 24.03 -0.25 -10.60
CA ALA A 102 23.03 -0.16 -11.67
C ALA A 102 22.59 -1.54 -12.17
N GLN A 103 23.41 -2.57 -11.93
CA GLN A 103 23.09 -3.95 -12.29
C GLN A 103 21.82 -4.43 -11.58
N PRO A 104 20.90 -5.13 -12.27
CA PRO A 104 19.60 -5.52 -11.71
C PRO A 104 19.70 -6.32 -10.41
N SER A 105 20.63 -7.29 -10.33
CA SER A 105 20.84 -8.12 -9.14
C SER A 105 21.21 -7.31 -7.90
N TYR A 106 22.14 -6.37 -8.04
CA TYR A 106 22.57 -5.49 -6.96
C TYR A 106 21.48 -4.48 -6.58
N ARG A 107 20.70 -3.95 -7.54
CA ARG A 107 19.54 -3.10 -7.23
C ARG A 107 18.47 -3.87 -6.45
N ALA A 108 18.17 -5.10 -6.83
CA ALA A 108 17.24 -5.96 -6.11
C ALA A 108 17.73 -6.24 -4.67
N ALA A 109 19.00 -6.61 -4.51
CA ALA A 109 19.61 -6.82 -3.19
C ALA A 109 19.60 -5.53 -2.33
N MET A 110 19.93 -4.39 -2.93
CA MET A 110 19.90 -3.09 -2.27
C MET A 110 18.48 -2.68 -1.87
N ALA A 111 17.49 -2.91 -2.72
CA ALA A 111 16.08 -2.67 -2.40
C ALA A 111 15.61 -3.54 -1.22
N LEU A 112 15.99 -4.83 -1.19
CA LEU A 112 15.71 -5.71 -0.04
C LEU A 112 16.40 -5.20 1.23
N TYR A 113 17.68 -4.87 1.16
CA TYR A 113 18.45 -4.34 2.29
C TYR A 113 17.81 -3.07 2.86
N PHE A 114 17.43 -2.11 2.01
CA PHE A 114 16.80 -0.88 2.46
C PHE A 114 15.37 -1.12 2.96
N LYS A 115 14.60 -2.04 2.36
CA LYS A 115 13.30 -2.45 2.93
C LYS A 115 13.46 -3.02 4.33
N MET A 116 14.49 -3.85 4.57
CA MET A 116 14.78 -4.39 5.91
C MET A 116 15.17 -3.28 6.89
N LYS A 117 16.04 -2.34 6.50
CA LYS A 117 16.37 -1.18 7.34
C LYS A 117 15.17 -0.32 7.65
N CYS A 118 14.38 0.02 6.64
CA CYS A 118 13.16 0.79 6.81
C CYS A 118 12.18 0.05 7.73
N ALA A 119 12.02 -1.26 7.60
CA ALA A 119 11.16 -2.04 8.50
C ALA A 119 11.62 -1.98 9.96
N GLN A 120 12.93 -2.02 10.22
CA GLN A 120 13.48 -1.88 11.58
C GLN A 120 13.21 -0.49 12.17
N GLU A 121 13.32 0.57 11.37
CA GLU A 121 12.96 1.92 11.79
C GLU A 121 11.45 2.08 11.98
N GLU A 122 10.67 1.46 11.10
CA GLU A 122 9.22 1.51 11.12
C GLU A 122 8.66 0.85 12.36
N ILE A 123 9.24 -0.26 12.84
CA ILE A 123 8.87 -0.86 14.14
C ILE A 123 8.98 0.17 15.28
N LYS A 124 10.07 0.95 15.31
CA LYS A 124 10.27 1.97 16.35
C LYS A 124 9.25 3.11 16.22
N ARG A 125 8.89 3.50 14.99
CA ARG A 125 7.86 4.52 14.73
C ARG A 125 6.48 4.03 15.14
N LEU A 126 6.12 2.81 14.74
CA LEU A 126 4.85 2.19 15.06
C LEU A 126 4.65 2.06 16.57
N ASN A 127 5.68 1.70 17.35
CA ASN A 127 5.58 1.70 18.81
C ASN A 127 5.12 3.07 19.36
N VAL A 128 5.65 4.17 18.82
CA VAL A 128 5.24 5.52 19.22
C VAL A 128 3.83 5.85 18.74
N GLU A 129 3.47 5.47 17.53
CA GLU A 129 2.16 5.74 16.95
C GLU A 129 1.03 4.94 17.63
N ILE A 130 1.28 3.67 17.98
CA ILE A 130 0.37 2.83 18.74
C ILE A 130 0.05 3.50 20.08
N THR A 131 1.07 3.86 20.86
CA THR A 131 0.88 4.55 22.14
C THR A 131 0.16 5.89 21.96
N ARG A 132 0.48 6.66 20.91
CA ARG A 132 -0.20 7.93 20.62
C ARG A 132 -1.68 7.75 20.30
N LEU A 133 -2.02 6.75 19.50
CA LEU A 133 -3.41 6.47 19.13
C LEU A 133 -4.22 5.98 20.34
N GLN A 134 -3.66 5.09 21.16
CA GLN A 134 -4.27 4.67 22.42
C GLN A 134 -4.52 5.87 23.36
N THR A 135 -3.50 6.74 23.51
CA THR A 135 -3.59 7.97 24.31
C THR A 135 -4.68 8.89 23.79
N PHE A 136 -4.72 9.09 22.47
CA PHE A 136 -5.72 9.93 21.82
C PHE A 136 -7.12 9.39 22.07
N ILE A 137 -7.37 8.08 21.86
CA ILE A 137 -8.68 7.47 22.08
C ILE A 137 -9.11 7.62 23.55
N ARG A 138 -8.21 7.39 24.51
CA ARG A 138 -8.49 7.57 25.95
C ARG A 138 -8.89 9.01 26.27
N ASP A 139 -8.08 9.98 25.84
CA ASP A 139 -8.29 11.39 26.14
C ASP A 139 -9.55 11.94 25.44
N ASP A 140 -9.78 11.53 24.20
CA ASP A 140 -10.97 11.87 23.41
C ASP A 140 -12.24 11.30 24.06
N THR A 141 -12.18 10.06 24.57
CA THR A 141 -13.28 9.43 25.33
C THR A 141 -13.59 10.22 26.60
N ALA A 142 -12.57 10.54 27.40
CA ALA A 142 -12.76 11.28 28.64
C ALA A 142 -13.34 12.69 28.40
N LEU A 143 -12.92 13.34 27.31
CA LEU A 143 -13.43 14.65 26.91
C LEU A 143 -14.91 14.57 26.49
N HIS A 144 -15.25 13.66 25.57
CA HIS A 144 -16.62 13.55 25.06
C HIS A 144 -17.61 13.20 26.17
N LEU A 145 -17.28 12.23 27.04
CA LEU A 145 -18.14 11.87 28.16
C LEU A 145 -18.35 13.05 29.13
N ARG A 146 -17.29 13.82 29.42
CA ARG A 146 -17.38 15.01 30.26
C ARG A 146 -18.29 16.07 29.65
N VAL A 147 -18.11 16.36 28.36
CA VAL A 147 -18.91 17.36 27.64
C VAL A 147 -20.37 16.94 27.58
N ILE A 148 -20.66 15.68 27.21
CA ILE A 148 -22.01 15.12 27.18
C ILE A 148 -22.69 15.27 28.55
N ASN A 149 -22.01 14.87 29.64
CA ASN A 149 -22.55 14.99 30.99
C ASN A 149 -22.80 16.45 31.39
N SER A 150 -21.94 17.39 31.00
CA SER A 150 -22.14 18.82 31.29
C SER A 150 -23.32 19.43 30.52
N LEU A 151 -23.55 18.95 29.30
CA LEU A 151 -24.64 19.42 28.43
C LEU A 151 -25.98 18.83 28.83
N GLN A 152 -26.02 17.65 29.45
CA GLN A 152 -27.27 17.04 29.94
C GLN A 152 -28.05 17.96 30.88
N ALA A 153 -27.36 18.81 31.66
CA ALA A 153 -27.98 19.73 32.60
C ALA A 153 -28.55 21.01 31.97
N HIS A 154 -28.08 21.41 30.78
CA HIS A 154 -28.38 22.72 30.18
C HIS A 154 -29.06 22.61 28.81
N GLU A 155 -28.67 21.64 27.99
CA GLU A 155 -29.10 21.50 26.59
C GLU A 155 -29.22 20.01 26.18
N HIS A 156 -30.33 19.37 26.56
CA HIS A 156 -30.57 17.95 26.31
C HIS A 156 -30.52 17.57 24.81
N GLY A 157 -31.02 18.44 23.92
CA GLY A 157 -31.02 18.18 22.47
C GLY A 157 -29.61 18.06 21.88
N LEU A 158 -28.71 18.95 22.28
CA LEU A 158 -27.31 18.93 21.86
C LEU A 158 -26.55 17.76 22.51
N ALA A 159 -26.84 17.45 23.78
CA ALA A 159 -26.27 16.29 24.45
C ALA A 159 -26.64 14.97 23.73
N ALA A 160 -27.89 14.84 23.27
CA ALA A 160 -28.36 13.65 22.55
C ALA A 160 -27.68 13.48 21.18
N THR A 161 -27.54 14.56 20.40
CA THR A 161 -26.87 14.50 19.09
C THR A 161 -25.39 14.20 19.23
N LEU A 162 -24.70 14.83 20.20
CA LEU A 162 -23.30 14.56 20.49
C LEU A 162 -23.09 13.13 20.99
N SER A 163 -24.01 12.61 21.81
CA SER A 163 -23.97 11.21 22.28
C SER A 163 -24.09 10.23 21.11
N HIS A 164 -25.00 10.47 20.18
CA HIS A 164 -25.15 9.63 18.99
C HIS A 164 -23.89 9.65 18.10
N GLN A 165 -23.33 10.83 17.85
CA GLN A 165 -22.07 10.94 17.10
C GLN A 165 -20.91 10.24 17.82
N TRP A 166 -20.83 10.39 19.14
CA TRP A 166 -19.83 9.71 19.95
C TRP A 166 -19.97 8.20 19.89
N GLU A 167 -21.18 7.65 19.93
CA GLU A 167 -21.42 6.21 19.83
C GLU A 167 -20.86 5.61 18.54
N LEU A 168 -21.09 6.28 17.40
CA LEU A 168 -20.54 5.87 16.11
C LEU A 168 -19.00 5.87 16.12
N ARG A 169 -18.41 6.91 16.68
CA ARG A 169 -16.95 7.02 16.79
C ARG A 169 -16.36 6.01 17.78
N ALA A 170 -17.05 5.73 18.88
CA ALA A 170 -16.66 4.75 19.88
C ALA A 170 -16.59 3.33 19.29
N LYS A 171 -17.52 2.98 18.39
CA LYS A 171 -17.48 1.71 17.64
C LYS A 171 -16.22 1.60 16.77
N VAL A 172 -15.86 2.67 16.07
CA VAL A 172 -14.61 2.72 15.28
C VAL A 172 -13.38 2.65 16.18
N ASN A 173 -13.37 3.40 17.27
CA ASN A 173 -12.29 3.37 18.27
C ASN A 173 -12.11 1.97 18.87
N LEU A 174 -13.19 1.22 19.09
CA LEU A 174 -13.13 -0.17 19.55
C LEU A 174 -12.39 -1.06 18.57
N VAL A 175 -12.67 -0.96 17.27
CA VAL A 175 -11.95 -1.70 16.22
C VAL A 175 -10.46 -1.34 16.23
N HIS A 176 -10.13 -0.06 16.38
CA HIS A 176 -8.73 0.37 16.52
C HIS A 176 -8.07 -0.24 17.75
N LEU A 177 -8.70 -0.16 18.93
CA LEU A 177 -8.14 -0.72 20.16
C LEU A 177 -7.92 -2.23 20.05
N THR A 178 -8.85 -2.98 19.47
CA THR A 178 -8.69 -4.42 19.22
C THR A 178 -7.48 -4.71 18.34
N ARG A 179 -7.30 -3.95 17.25
CA ARG A 179 -6.14 -4.11 16.35
C ARG A 179 -4.83 -3.71 17.01
N LEU A 180 -4.82 -2.64 17.81
CA LEU A 180 -3.63 -2.20 18.55
C LEU A 180 -3.22 -3.24 19.61
N ASN A 181 -4.18 -3.83 20.31
CA ASN A 181 -3.93 -4.92 21.25
C ASN A 181 -3.38 -6.16 20.54
N ALA A 182 -3.96 -6.54 19.40
CA ALA A 182 -3.44 -7.64 18.58
C ALA A 182 -2.00 -7.37 18.11
N ALA A 183 -1.70 -6.13 17.69
CA ALA A 183 -0.36 -5.73 17.29
C ALA A 183 0.65 -5.78 18.45
N ALA A 184 0.23 -5.39 19.66
CA ALA A 184 1.06 -5.49 20.86
C ALA A 184 1.36 -6.95 21.27
N CYS A 185 0.50 -7.89 20.90
CA CYS A 185 0.70 -9.33 21.14
C CYS A 185 1.62 -10.02 20.11
N LEU A 186 2.07 -9.32 19.05
CA LEU A 186 2.92 -9.92 18.03
C LEU A 186 4.32 -10.24 18.57
N PRO A 187 4.93 -11.36 18.16
CA PRO A 187 6.30 -11.67 18.53
C PRO A 187 7.25 -10.59 17.99
N GLY A 188 8.07 -10.01 18.87
CA GLY A 188 8.98 -8.92 18.52
C GLY A 188 8.42 -7.51 18.74
N TYR A 189 7.20 -7.37 19.27
CA TYR A 189 6.72 -6.09 19.77
C TYR A 189 7.63 -5.58 20.90
N THR A 190 8.03 -4.31 20.81
CA THR A 190 8.97 -3.66 21.74
C THR A 190 8.42 -2.36 22.34
N GLY A 191 7.17 -2.02 22.01
CA GLY A 191 6.52 -0.82 22.49
C GLY A 191 5.89 -1.00 23.87
N ASP A 192 5.40 0.11 24.43
CA ASP A 192 4.61 0.08 25.65
C ASP A 192 3.20 -0.49 25.37
N HIS A 193 2.63 -1.17 26.34
CA HIS A 193 1.25 -1.68 26.30
C HIS A 193 0.27 -0.66 26.89
N GLY A 194 0.79 0.37 27.57
CA GLY A 194 0.01 1.43 28.20
C GLY A 194 -0.20 2.67 27.32
N CYS A 195 -1.11 3.52 27.78
CA CYS A 195 -1.30 4.86 27.21
C CYS A 195 -0.24 5.83 27.73
N GLY A 196 0.25 6.71 26.87
CA GLY A 196 1.14 7.81 27.24
C GLY A 196 0.41 9.01 27.84
N VAL A 197 1.13 10.13 27.93
CA VAL A 197 0.63 11.41 28.46
C VAL A 197 0.71 12.47 27.36
N ARG A 198 -0.41 13.15 27.08
CA ARG A 198 -0.46 14.26 26.11
C ARG A 198 0.29 15.46 26.68
N LYS A 199 1.25 15.99 25.91
CA LYS A 199 1.95 17.23 26.28
C LYS A 199 0.95 18.39 26.35
N GLY A 200 0.94 19.09 27.48
CA GLY A 200 -0.02 20.18 27.76
C GLY A 200 -1.42 19.71 28.17
N GLY A 201 -1.65 18.40 28.37
CA GLY A 201 -2.88 17.90 28.98
C GLY A 201 -2.86 18.03 30.50
N HIS A 202 -4.03 18.23 31.11
CA HIS A 202 -4.17 18.05 32.56
C HIS A 202 -3.92 16.59 32.91
N ALA A 203 -3.14 16.35 33.98
CA ALA A 203 -2.88 15.01 34.51
C ALA A 203 -4.20 14.23 34.70
N PRO A 204 -4.18 12.89 34.53
CA PRO A 204 -5.40 12.10 34.65
C PRO A 204 -5.95 12.27 36.06
N VAL A 205 -7.12 12.91 36.17
CA VAL A 205 -7.94 12.82 37.39
C VAL A 205 -8.37 11.37 37.47
N ASN A 206 -7.79 10.65 38.44
CA ASN A 206 -8.08 9.30 38.91
C ASN A 206 -8.51 8.27 37.86
N ALA A 207 -7.75 7.19 37.77
CA ALA A 207 -8.12 5.98 37.05
C ALA A 207 -9.57 5.57 37.35
N ILE A 208 -10.50 5.97 36.49
CA ILE A 208 -11.79 5.30 36.37
C ILE A 208 -11.42 3.97 35.75
N ILE A 209 -11.40 2.94 36.57
CA ILE A 209 -11.31 1.54 36.15
C ILE A 209 -12.46 1.32 35.17
N VAL A 210 -12.17 1.42 33.88
CA VAL A 210 -13.05 0.96 32.80
C VAL A 210 -12.94 -0.56 32.77
N GLY A 211 -13.45 -1.20 33.82
CA GLY A 211 -13.27 -2.62 34.09
C GLY A 211 -14.56 -3.43 34.17
N GLN A 212 -15.76 -2.82 34.13
CA GLN A 212 -16.98 -3.59 34.42
C GLN A 212 -18.21 -3.34 33.54
N VAL A 213 -18.18 -2.47 32.53
CA VAL A 213 -19.37 -2.25 31.67
C VAL A 213 -19.32 -3.06 30.36
N THR A 214 -18.16 -3.56 29.94
CA THR A 214 -18.01 -4.16 28.59
C THR A 214 -18.01 -5.69 28.54
N GLN A 215 -17.84 -6.42 29.65
CA GLN A 215 -17.75 -7.89 29.56
C GLN A 215 -19.07 -8.61 29.28
N GLN A 216 -20.23 -8.04 29.63
CA GLN A 216 -21.52 -8.70 29.41
C GLN A 216 -22.11 -8.51 28.00
N ASN A 217 -21.72 -7.47 27.27
CA ASN A 217 -22.15 -7.27 25.87
C ASN A 217 -21.18 -7.87 24.84
N VAL A 218 -19.88 -7.95 25.15
CA VAL A 218 -18.86 -8.44 24.20
C VAL A 218 -18.95 -9.95 23.97
N MET A 219 -19.40 -10.75 24.95
CA MET A 219 -19.53 -12.19 24.76
C MET A 219 -20.73 -12.59 23.88
N ARG A 220 -21.73 -11.70 23.72
CA ARG A 220 -22.96 -11.98 22.98
C ARG A 220 -22.93 -11.55 21.51
N GLU A 221 -22.04 -10.62 21.14
CA GLU A 221 -21.89 -10.16 19.74
C GLU A 221 -20.69 -10.81 19.02
N MET A 222 -19.79 -11.50 19.73
CA MET A 222 -18.65 -12.19 19.13
C MET A 222 -18.98 -13.55 18.51
N GLU A 223 -20.15 -14.14 18.79
CA GLU A 223 -20.61 -15.38 18.14
C GLU A 223 -21.12 -15.14 16.70
N ASP A 224 -21.53 -13.92 16.34
CA ASP A 224 -22.13 -13.62 15.03
C ASP A 224 -21.11 -13.13 13.97
N LEU A 225 -19.84 -12.96 14.33
CA LEU A 225 -18.79 -12.48 13.42
C LEU A 225 -17.72 -13.52 13.05
N GLN A 226 -17.91 -14.78 13.44
CA GLN A 226 -17.09 -15.89 12.91
C GLN A 226 -17.58 -16.31 11.51
N GLY A 227 -17.52 -15.38 10.56
CA GLY A 227 -17.48 -15.67 9.13
C GLY A 227 -16.04 -15.57 8.66
N ASN A 228 -15.44 -16.71 8.30
CA ASN A 228 -14.11 -16.88 7.71
C ASN A 228 -13.64 -15.65 6.90
N ASP A 229 -12.64 -14.94 7.42
CA ASP A 229 -11.77 -14.09 6.61
C ASP A 229 -10.32 -14.52 6.88
N LEU A 230 -9.98 -15.67 6.30
CA LEU A 230 -8.63 -16.22 6.28
C LEU A 230 -7.93 -15.68 5.03
N SER A 231 -6.94 -14.81 5.25
CA SER A 231 -5.68 -14.77 4.51
C SER A 231 -5.76 -14.82 2.98
N ASP A 232 -6.15 -13.72 2.33
CA ASP A 232 -6.21 -13.63 0.87
C ASP A 232 -4.98 -12.92 0.23
N ASP A 233 -4.01 -12.44 1.02
CA ASP A 233 -2.84 -11.74 0.45
C ASP A 233 -1.81 -12.68 -0.19
N GLU A 234 -1.78 -13.97 0.19
CA GLU A 234 -0.89 -14.97 -0.42
C GLU A 234 -1.52 -15.59 -1.69
N VAL A 235 -2.86 -15.71 -1.71
CA VAL A 235 -3.64 -16.18 -2.88
C VAL A 235 -3.60 -15.17 -4.03
N VAL A 236 -3.54 -13.87 -3.72
CA VAL A 236 -3.40 -12.81 -4.73
C VAL A 236 -2.05 -12.88 -5.46
N GLN A 237 -0.98 -13.31 -4.79
CA GLN A 237 0.33 -13.40 -5.43
C GLN A 237 0.45 -14.66 -6.32
N ASP A 238 -0.11 -15.79 -5.89
CA ASP A 238 -0.13 -17.02 -6.68
C ASP A 238 -1.09 -16.94 -7.88
N THR A 239 -2.22 -16.22 -7.75
CA THR A 239 -3.12 -15.95 -8.89
C THR A 239 -2.49 -15.04 -9.93
N ILE A 240 -1.65 -14.08 -9.53
CA ILE A 240 -0.89 -13.24 -10.46
C ILE A 240 0.07 -14.09 -11.29
N ASN A 241 0.80 -15.02 -10.67
CA ASN A 241 1.72 -15.92 -11.36
C ASN A 241 0.97 -16.87 -12.31
N THR A 242 -0.15 -17.44 -11.86
CA THR A 242 -0.98 -18.38 -12.64
C THR A 242 -1.65 -17.72 -13.85
N ILE A 243 -2.04 -16.43 -13.76
CA ILE A 243 -2.64 -15.69 -14.89
C ILE A 243 -1.57 -15.26 -15.90
N THR A 244 -0.35 -14.95 -15.47
CA THR A 244 0.78 -14.74 -16.40
C THR A 244 1.11 -16.00 -17.18
N ASP A 245 1.05 -17.18 -16.56
CA ASP A 245 1.32 -18.46 -17.22
C ASP A 245 0.19 -18.87 -18.17
N PHE A 246 -1.09 -18.68 -17.78
CA PHE A 246 -2.24 -18.96 -18.65
C PHE A 246 -2.27 -18.10 -19.92
N ILE A 247 -1.78 -16.85 -19.86
CA ILE A 247 -1.69 -15.95 -21.02
C ILE A 247 -0.47 -16.29 -21.90
N ALA A 248 0.57 -16.92 -21.33
CA ALA A 248 1.71 -17.43 -22.08
C ALA A 248 1.37 -18.72 -22.85
N ASP A 249 0.53 -19.59 -22.27
CA ASP A 249 0.12 -20.88 -22.86
C ASP A 249 -1.07 -20.79 -23.83
N ALA A 250 -1.72 -19.62 -23.94
CA ALA A 250 -2.85 -19.39 -24.85
C ALA A 250 -2.44 -18.85 -26.25
N GLN A 251 -1.18 -18.99 -26.65
CA GLN A 251 -0.71 -18.73 -28.03
C GLN A 251 -0.24 -20.01 -28.72
#